data_AF-A0A3E2CNM5-F1
#
_entry.id   AF-A0A3E2CNM5-F1
#
_cell.length_a   1.000
_cell.length_b   1.000
_cell.length_c   1.000
_cell.angle_alpha   90.00
_cell.angle_beta   90.00
_cell.angle_gamma   90.00
#
_symmetry.space_group_name_H-M   'P 1'
#
loop_
_entity.id
_entity.type
_entity.pdbx_description
1 polymer ?
#
loop_
_entity_poly.entity_id
_entity_poly.type
_entity_poly.pdbx_seq_one_letter_code
_entity_poly.pdbx_strand_id
1 'polypeptide(L)'
;MNTQTRNLTTLPQQIPAGSRIVVRTYKIIEDNNNGTQKIEYHDAIGHVLEWDGVMLHLLRDPAANGTRAAEEMFIDAKTIYRLKPIPERKFQKPLSL
;
A
#
# COMPACT_ATOMS: atom_id res chain seq x y z
N MET A 1 0.81 -26.74 16.04
CA MET A 1 1.86 -25.91 15.41
C MET A 1 1.35 -24.49 15.38
N ASN A 2 1.81 -23.66 16.32
CA ASN A 2 1.44 -22.25 16.40
C ASN A 2 2.13 -21.50 15.26
N THR A 3 1.39 -21.25 14.18
CA THR A 3 1.76 -20.24 13.19
C THR A 3 1.85 -18.92 13.94
N GLN A 4 3.08 -18.44 14.14
CA GLN A 4 3.35 -17.14 14.73
C GLN A 4 2.42 -16.11 14.07
N THR A 5 1.51 -15.57 14.84
CA THR A 5 0.59 -14.51 14.46
C THR A 5 1.46 -13.31 14.09
N ARG A 6 1.86 -13.22 12.81
CA ARG A 6 2.69 -12.15 12.29
C ARG A 6 1.86 -10.89 12.45
N ASN A 7 2.21 -10.09 13.46
CA ASN A 7 1.58 -8.82 13.87
C ASN A 7 0.71 -8.26 12.75
N LEU A 8 -0.59 -8.51 12.84
CA LEU A 8 -1.58 -7.84 12.00
C LEU A 8 -1.39 -6.37 12.32
N THR A 9 -0.76 -5.62 11.42
CA THR A 9 -0.80 -4.17 11.47
C THR A 9 -2.28 -3.84 11.64
N THR A 10 -2.67 -3.25 12.77
CA THR A 10 -4.04 -2.80 12.96
C THR A 10 -4.29 -1.74 11.90
N LEU A 11 -5.01 -2.11 10.85
CA LEU A 11 -5.34 -1.20 9.77
C LEU A 11 -6.27 -0.12 10.34
N PRO A 12 -6.15 1.13 9.85
CA PRO A 12 -7.02 2.19 10.32
C PRO A 12 -8.48 1.85 10.00
N GLN A 13 -9.40 2.21 10.88
CA GLN A 13 -10.83 2.01 10.62
C GLN A 13 -11.33 2.90 9.46
N GLN A 14 -10.68 4.04 9.25
CA GLN A 14 -11.03 5.01 8.21
C GLN A 14 -9.75 5.59 7.61
N ILE A 15 -9.76 5.83 6.29
CA ILE A 15 -8.75 6.60 5.60
C ILE A 15 -9.50 7.66 4.79
N PRO A 16 -9.22 8.96 4.98
CA PRO A 16 -9.91 9.99 4.22
C PRO A 16 -9.66 9.85 2.72
N ALA A 17 -10.72 9.97 1.92
CA ALA A 17 -10.60 10.08 0.46
C ALA A 17 -9.68 11.25 0.10
N GLY A 18 -8.89 11.09 -0.96
CA GLY A 18 -7.83 12.01 -1.37
C GLY A 18 -6.53 11.88 -0.60
N SER A 19 -6.46 11.09 0.49
CA SER A 19 -5.19 10.86 1.18
C SER A 19 -4.20 10.16 0.24
N ARG A 20 -3.01 10.74 0.06
CA ARG A 20 -1.94 10.07 -0.67
C ARG A 20 -1.20 9.10 0.26
N ILE A 21 -1.06 7.85 -0.16
CA ILE A 21 -0.47 6.80 0.67
C ILE A 21 0.52 5.94 -0.12
N VAL A 22 1.44 5.31 0.61
CA VAL A 22 2.13 4.10 0.15
C VAL A 22 1.45 2.91 0.82
N VAL A 23 1.04 1.94 0.02
CA VAL A 23 0.55 0.64 0.48
C VAL A 23 1.50 -0.45 -0.01
N ARG A 24 2.00 -1.27 0.93
CA ARG A 24 2.75 -2.48 0.64
C ARG A 24 1.81 -3.67 0.79
N THR A 25 1.66 -4.44 -0.28
CA THR A 25 0.99 -5.73 -0.26
C THR A 25 2.00 -6.87 -0.27
N TYR A 26 1.54 -8.07 0.04
CA TYR A 26 2.35 -9.27 -0.07
C TYR A 26 1.58 -10.40 -0.78
N LYS A 27 2.33 -11.26 -1.46
CA LYS A 27 1.83 -12.51 -2.05
C LYS A 27 2.73 -13.65 -1.60
N ILE A 28 2.14 -14.70 -1.05
CA ILE A 28 2.86 -15.95 -0.77
C ILE A 28 3.00 -16.68 -2.11
N ILE A 29 4.23 -16.90 -2.56
CA ILE A 29 4.52 -17.53 -3.86
C ILE A 29 4.99 -18.98 -3.73
N GLU A 30 5.56 -19.36 -2.59
CA GLU A 30 5.85 -20.75 -2.24
C GLU A 30 5.55 -20.96 -0.76
N ASP A 31 4.82 -22.01 -0.42
CA ASP A 31 4.59 -22.44 0.96
C ASP A 31 5.24 -23.81 1.15
N ASN A 32 6.41 -23.82 1.77
CA ASN A 32 7.09 -25.07 2.05
C ASN A 32 6.45 -25.69 3.30
N ASN A 33 6.12 -26.98 3.23
CA ASN A 33 5.54 -27.77 4.33
C ASN A 33 6.37 -27.77 5.65
N ASN A 34 7.56 -27.16 5.65
CA ASN A 34 8.40 -26.92 6.82
C ASN A 34 8.12 -25.58 7.55
N GLY A 35 7.10 -24.82 7.12
CA GLY A 35 6.74 -23.53 7.70
C GLY A 35 7.50 -22.32 7.12
N THR A 36 8.34 -22.53 6.11
CA THR A 36 9.06 -21.45 5.40
C THR A 36 8.26 -21.02 4.18
N GLN A 37 7.74 -19.79 4.22
CA GLN A 37 7.02 -19.19 3.10
C GLN A 37 7.94 -18.23 2.33
N LYS A 38 7.95 -18.36 1.00
CA LYS A 38 8.54 -17.36 0.11
C LYS A 38 7.48 -16.32 -0.21
N ILE A 39 7.81 -15.06 0.04
CA ILE A 39 6.88 -13.94 -0.04
C ILE A 39 7.43 -12.92 -1.02
N GLU A 40 6.59 -12.49 -1.96
CA GLU A 40 6.83 -11.30 -2.78
C GLU A 40 6.09 -10.11 -2.19
N TYR A 41 6.73 -8.95 -2.22
CA TYR A 41 6.15 -7.68 -1.76
C TYR A 41 5.97 -6.74 -2.95
N HIS A 42 4.85 -6.05 -2.99
CA HIS A 42 4.56 -5.06 -4.02
C HIS A 42 4.13 -3.74 -3.37
N ASP A 43 4.63 -2.64 -3.90
CA ASP A 43 4.29 -1.31 -3.42
C ASP A 43 3.43 -0.59 -4.46
N ALA A 44 2.36 0.04 -4.00
CA ALA A 44 1.60 1.01 -4.77
C ALA A 44 1.60 2.36 -4.04
N ILE A 45 1.72 3.42 -4.81
CA ILE A 45 1.61 4.80 -4.35
C ILE A 45 0.44 5.43 -5.09
N GLY A 46 -0.46 6.08 -4.36
CA GLY A 46 -1.65 6.64 -4.96
C GLY A 46 -2.52 7.40 -3.98
N HIS A 47 -3.66 7.86 -4.47
CA HIS A 47 -4.68 8.55 -3.70
C HIS A 47 -5.81 7.59 -3.35
N VAL A 48 -6.22 7.58 -2.09
CA VAL A 48 -7.38 6.80 -1.64
C VAL A 48 -8.63 7.40 -2.26
N LEU A 49 -9.43 6.57 -2.94
CA LEU A 49 -10.77 6.93 -3.38
C LEU A 49 -11.78 6.52 -2.30
N GLU A 50 -11.64 5.29 -1.77
CA GLU A 50 -12.49 4.74 -0.72
C GLU A 50 -11.73 3.72 0.15
N TRP A 51 -12.12 3.62 1.42
CA TRP A 51 -11.66 2.60 2.36
C TRP A 51 -12.78 2.23 3.33
N ASP A 52 -13.21 0.98 3.29
CA ASP A 52 -14.31 0.45 4.13
C ASP A 52 -13.82 -0.49 5.25
N GLY A 53 -12.51 -0.71 5.38
CA GLY A 53 -11.92 -1.67 6.32
C GLY A 53 -11.61 -3.05 5.72
N VAL A 54 -12.13 -3.35 4.52
CA VAL A 54 -11.99 -4.64 3.83
C VAL A 54 -11.28 -4.46 2.49
N MET A 55 -11.68 -3.43 1.73
CA MET A 55 -11.15 -3.11 0.42
C MET A 55 -10.67 -1.67 0.37
N LEU A 56 -9.44 -1.50 -0.11
CA LEU A 56 -8.86 -0.21 -0.44
C LEU A 56 -9.05 0.04 -1.93
N HIS A 57 -9.83 1.06 -2.29
CA HIS A 57 -9.93 1.59 -3.64
C HIS A 57 -8.92 2.73 -3.78
N LEU A 58 -7.90 2.51 -4.60
CA LEU A 58 -6.74 3.40 -4.74
C LEU A 58 -6.60 3.81 -6.21
N LEU A 59 -6.51 5.11 -6.47
CA LEU A 59 -6.00 5.62 -7.74
C LEU A 59 -4.47 5.68 -7.67
N ARG A 60 -3.80 4.69 -8.26
CA ARG A 60 -2.33 4.62 -8.30
C ARG A 60 -1.77 5.74 -9.16
N ASP A 61 -0.74 6.41 -8.65
CA ASP A 61 -0.03 7.46 -9.37
C ASP A 61 0.62 6.92 -10.65
N PRO A 62 0.73 7.74 -11.71
CA PRO A 62 1.53 7.40 -12.88
C PRO A 62 3.01 7.31 -12.50
N ALA A 63 3.78 6.53 -13.26
CA ALA A 63 5.22 6.49 -13.09
C ALA A 63 5.84 7.86 -13.47
N ALA A 64 6.83 8.31 -12.69
CA ALA A 64 7.46 9.62 -12.89
C ALA A 64 8.10 9.79 -14.28
N ASN A 65 8.50 8.69 -14.93
CA ASN A 65 9.08 8.67 -16.27
C ASN A 65 8.03 8.38 -17.37
N GLY A 66 6.73 8.36 -17.04
CA GLY A 66 5.64 8.17 -18.00
C GLY A 66 5.46 6.74 -18.52
N THR A 67 6.23 5.76 -18.06
CA THR A 67 6.15 4.37 -18.57
C THR A 67 4.86 3.64 -18.18
N ARG A 68 4.11 4.18 -17.22
CA ARG A 68 2.90 3.58 -16.67
C ARG A 68 1.92 4.67 -16.29
N ALA A 69 0.70 4.58 -16.82
CA ALA A 69 -0.37 5.51 -16.52
C ALA A 69 -0.90 5.35 -15.08
N ALA A 70 -1.71 6.32 -14.67
CA ALA A 70 -2.55 6.19 -13.49
C ALA A 70 -3.54 5.03 -13.69
N GLU A 71 -3.89 4.34 -12.63
CA GLU A 71 -4.72 3.14 -12.68
C GLU A 71 -5.50 2.98 -11.38
N GLU A 72 -6.77 2.62 -11.47
CA GLU A 72 -7.55 2.23 -10.31
C GLU A 72 -7.17 0.82 -9.84
N MET A 73 -6.97 0.67 -8.54
CA MET A 73 -6.61 -0.58 -7.89
C MET A 73 -7.57 -0.87 -6.75
N PHE A 74 -7.89 -2.15 -6.59
CA PHE A 74 -8.70 -2.67 -5.50
C PHE A 74 -7.85 -3.65 -4.70
N ILE A 75 -7.53 -3.30 -3.45
CA ILE A 75 -6.59 -4.05 -2.61
C ILE A 75 -7.31 -4.59 -1.38
N ASP A 76 -7.32 -5.91 -1.22
CA ASP A 76 -7.88 -6.58 -0.03
C ASP A 76 -6.99 -6.31 1.20
N ALA A 77 -7.62 -5.85 2.28
CA ALA A 77 -7.03 -5.61 3.59
C ALA A 77 -6.13 -6.75 4.07
N LYS A 78 -6.51 -8.01 3.79
CA LYS A 78 -5.77 -9.22 4.19
C LYS A 78 -4.40 -9.32 3.52
N THR A 79 -4.22 -8.67 2.37
CA THR A 79 -2.96 -8.66 1.62
C THR A 79 -2.07 -7.48 2.00
N ILE A 80 -2.57 -6.51 2.78
CA ILE A 80 -1.83 -5.33 3.19
C ILE A 80 -0.82 -5.71 4.27
N TYR A 81 0.46 -5.56 3.95
CA TYR A 81 1.54 -5.71 4.91
C TYR A 81 1.76 -4.42 5.71
N ARG A 82 1.70 -3.26 5.03
CA ARG A 82 1.96 -1.96 5.63
C ARG A 82 1.26 -0.83 4.86
N LEU A 83 0.81 0.18 5.60
CA LEU A 83 0.26 1.43 5.05
C LEU A 83 0.99 2.61 5.69
N LYS A 84 1.37 3.61 4.87
CA LYS A 84 1.97 4.87 5.34
C LYS A 84 1.38 6.07 4.60
N PRO A 85 0.95 7.13 5.31
CA PRO A 85 0.54 8.37 4.66
C PRO A 85 1.75 9.08 4.04
N ILE A 86 1.53 9.72 2.90
CA ILE A 86 2.47 10.64 2.24
C ILE A 86 1.90 12.05 2.42
N PRO A 87 2.39 12.81 3.41
CA PRO A 87 1.92 14.18 3.61
C PRO A 87 2.34 15.07 2.44
N GLU A 88 1.53 16.09 2.16
CA GLU A 88 1.91 17.14 1.21
C GLU A 88 3.21 17.82 1.64
N ARG A 89 4.05 18.12 0.65
CA ARG A 89 5.34 18.79 0.90
C ARG A 89 5.07 20.25 1.29
N LYS A 90 5.30 20.58 2.56
CA LYS A 90 5.27 21.98 3.02
C LYS A 90 6.44 22.73 2.35
N PHE A 91 6.12 23.64 1.44
CA PHE A 91 6.98 24.62 0.75
C PHE A 91 8.40 24.18 0.36
N GLN A 92 8.68 24.09 -0.95
CA GLN A 92 10.06 24.12 -1.44
C GLN A 92 10.61 25.54 -1.26
N LYS A 93 11.82 25.66 -0.68
CA LYS A 93 12.58 26.92 -0.67
C LYS A 93 12.61 27.44 -2.12
N PRO A 94 12.29 28.71 -2.40
CA PRO A 94 12.31 29.23 -3.75
C PRO A 94 13.68 28.94 -4.37
N LEU A 95 13.68 28.47 -5.62
CA LEU A 95 14.91 28.29 -6.37
C LEU A 95 15.62 29.64 -6.43
N SER A 96 16.83 29.73 -5.86
CA SER A 96 17.69 30.88 -6.09
C SER A 96 18.15 30.79 -7.54
N LEU A 97 17.58 31.63 -8.40
CA LEU A 97 18.10 31.89 -9.74
C LEU A 97 19.44 32.62 -9.67
#